data_AF-A0A3D5KJ59-F1
#
_entry.id   AF-A0A3D5KJ59-F1
#
_cell.length_a   1.000
_cell.length_b   1.000
_cell.length_c   1.000
_cell.angle_alpha   90.00
_cell.angle_beta   90.00
_cell.angle_gamma   90.00
#
_symmetry.space_group_name_H-M   'P 1'
#
loop_
_entity.id
_entity.type
_entity.pdbx_description
1 polymer ?
#
loop_
_entity_poly.entity_id
_entity_poly.type
_entity_poly.pdbx_seq_one_letter_code
_entity_poly.pdbx_strand_id
1 'polypeptide(L)'
;GILDVWYPGEEGGNAVASILFGDENPSGRLPITFPVSEAQLPLVYNHKPTVRGDDYNNLSGEPLFPFGFGLSYTQFEYTNIQLEKSTIASNESVKLSVVIENIGDKAGAEVVQLYIQDELASIARPIIELKAFTRIHLKPHEKKTIIFSVTPDMLSMFDKDLNRLVEPGIFNLLIGSSSKDIRQQIKLLVQ
;
A
#
# COMPACT_ATOMS: atom_id res chain seq x y z
N GLY A 1 12.90 20.93 -0.01
CA GLY A 1 12.31 19.59 0.12
C GLY A 1 13.17 18.76 1.06
N ILE A 2 12.67 17.60 1.50
CA ILE A 2 13.43 16.59 2.25
C ILE A 2 13.57 15.38 1.32
N LEU A 3 14.77 14.81 1.22
CA LEU A 3 15.04 13.61 0.43
C LEU A 3 15.74 12.60 1.34
N ASP A 4 15.14 11.41 1.49
CA ASP A 4 15.77 10.27 2.14
C ASP A 4 16.39 9.36 1.07
N VAL A 5 17.66 9.06 1.24
CA VAL A 5 18.50 8.35 0.26
C VAL A 5 19.16 7.10 0.84
N TRP A 6 18.92 6.79 2.12
CA TRP A 6 19.59 5.71 2.84
C TRP A 6 21.12 5.73 2.62
N TYR A 7 21.72 4.57 2.33
CA TYR A 7 23.08 4.46 1.83
C TYR A 7 23.03 4.25 0.31
N PRO A 8 23.22 5.30 -0.52
CA PRO A 8 22.85 5.29 -1.93
C PRO A 8 23.91 4.66 -2.87
N GLY A 9 24.97 4.05 -2.31
CA GLY A 9 26.08 3.48 -3.10
C GLY A 9 27.02 4.53 -3.70
N GLU A 10 27.98 4.07 -4.51
CA GLU A 10 29.04 4.93 -5.08
C GLU A 10 28.53 5.97 -6.09
N GLU A 11 27.48 5.64 -6.84
CA GLU A 11 26.80 6.55 -7.78
C GLU A 11 25.71 7.40 -7.11
N GLY A 12 25.60 7.33 -5.78
CA GLY A 12 24.55 8.01 -5.03
C GLY A 12 24.53 9.52 -5.22
N GLY A 13 25.70 10.15 -5.35
CA GLY A 13 25.81 11.58 -5.64
C GLY A 13 25.17 11.97 -6.97
N ASN A 14 25.39 11.16 -8.01
CA ASN A 14 24.82 11.38 -9.33
C ASN A 14 23.30 11.18 -9.31
N ALA A 15 22.82 10.10 -8.68
CA ALA A 15 21.38 9.82 -8.55
C ALA A 15 20.64 10.93 -7.78
N VAL A 16 21.23 11.44 -6.71
CA VAL A 16 20.66 12.55 -5.92
C VAL A 16 20.64 13.84 -6.72
N ALA A 17 21.72 14.16 -7.45
CA ALA A 17 21.76 15.35 -8.30
C ALA A 17 20.66 15.31 -9.37
N SER A 18 20.50 14.17 -10.07
CA SER A 18 19.44 14.02 -11.09
C SER A 18 18.03 14.22 -10.53
N ILE A 19 17.77 13.78 -9.29
CA ILE A 19 16.49 14.07 -8.62
C ILE A 19 16.39 15.56 -8.27
N LEU A 20 17.39 16.14 -7.60
CA LEU A 20 17.34 17.53 -7.11
C LEU A 20 17.18 18.55 -8.23
N PHE A 21 17.81 18.31 -9.38
CA PHE A 21 17.70 19.18 -10.56
C PHE A 21 16.53 18.81 -11.48
N GLY A 22 15.82 17.71 -11.19
CA GLY A 22 14.60 17.31 -11.89
C GLY A 22 14.85 16.65 -13.24
N ASP A 23 16.09 16.22 -13.52
CA ASP A 23 16.42 15.34 -14.64
C ASP A 23 15.69 14.00 -14.51
N GLU A 24 15.52 13.55 -13.26
CA GLU A 24 14.75 12.35 -12.90
C GLU A 24 13.64 12.67 -11.89
N ASN A 25 12.48 12.04 -12.07
CA ASN A 25 11.35 12.19 -11.14
C ASN A 25 11.46 11.17 -9.99
N PRO A 26 11.47 11.58 -8.71
CA PRO A 26 11.57 10.65 -7.59
C PRO A 26 10.40 9.66 -7.58
N SER A 27 10.72 8.39 -7.34
CA SER A 27 9.77 7.27 -7.36
C SER A 27 9.96 6.28 -6.20
N GLY A 28 10.76 6.67 -5.21
CA GLY A 28 10.93 5.91 -3.97
C GLY A 28 9.64 5.84 -3.16
N ARG A 29 9.47 4.74 -2.42
CA ARG A 29 8.45 4.56 -1.39
C ARG A 29 9.12 3.97 -0.15
N LEU A 30 8.73 4.42 1.03
CA LEU A 30 9.34 3.98 2.28
C LEU A 30 9.05 2.50 2.55
N PRO A 31 10.07 1.65 2.77
CA PRO A 31 9.87 0.26 3.15
C PRO A 31 9.61 0.09 4.66
N ILE A 32 9.70 1.16 5.44
CA ILE A 32 9.43 1.19 6.88
C ILE A 32 8.62 2.43 7.25
N THR A 33 7.93 2.38 8.38
CA THR A 33 7.28 3.56 8.97
C THR A 33 8.28 4.39 9.77
N PHE A 34 8.28 5.70 9.60
CA PHE A 34 9.07 6.63 10.40
C PHE A 34 8.24 7.17 11.55
N PRO A 35 8.66 6.97 12.82
CA PRO A 35 8.00 7.59 13.95
C PRO A 35 8.37 9.08 14.07
N VAL A 36 7.50 9.85 14.71
CA VAL A 36 7.78 11.20 15.22
C VAL A 36 8.80 11.13 16.38
N SER A 37 8.71 10.09 17.20
CA SER A 37 9.60 9.86 18.34
C SER A 37 9.80 8.36 18.59
N GLU A 38 10.98 7.97 19.08
CA GLU A 38 11.28 6.60 19.50
C GLU A 38 10.24 6.06 20.49
N ALA A 39 9.64 6.93 21.31
CA ALA A 39 8.60 6.57 22.27
C ALA A 39 7.33 5.96 21.64
N GLN A 40 7.13 6.10 20.32
CA GLN A 40 6.02 5.46 19.61
C GLN A 40 6.29 3.98 19.28
N LEU A 41 7.51 3.47 19.44
CA LEU A 41 7.85 2.13 18.99
C LEU A 41 7.18 1.04 19.85
N PRO A 42 6.75 -0.09 19.23
CA PRO A 42 6.93 -0.48 17.82
C PRO A 42 5.84 0.09 16.88
N LEU A 43 6.21 0.86 15.84
CA LEU A 43 5.28 1.56 14.93
C LEU A 43 5.18 0.89 13.55
N VAL A 44 4.61 -0.32 13.49
CA VAL A 44 4.37 -1.03 12.22
C VAL A 44 2.97 -0.71 11.66
N TYR A 45 2.86 -0.62 10.33
CA TYR A 45 1.59 -0.30 9.67
C TYR A 45 0.54 -1.41 9.83
N ASN A 46 0.98 -2.66 9.88
CA ASN A 46 0.15 -3.87 9.98
C ASN A 46 -0.02 -4.34 11.44
N HIS A 47 -0.26 -3.41 12.35
CA HIS A 47 -0.58 -3.74 13.75
C HIS A 47 -1.96 -4.42 13.85
N LYS A 48 -2.19 -5.16 14.94
CA LYS A 48 -3.51 -5.73 15.23
C LYS A 48 -4.46 -4.64 15.79
N PRO A 49 -5.78 -4.74 15.59
CA PRO A 49 -6.76 -3.71 15.96
C PRO A 49 -6.65 -3.13 17.37
N THR A 50 -6.29 -3.94 18.37
CA THR A 50 -6.23 -3.51 19.78
C THR A 50 -4.85 -3.10 20.26
N VAL A 51 -3.82 -3.24 19.42
CA VAL A 51 -2.43 -2.98 19.82
C VAL A 51 -2.12 -1.48 19.90
N ARG A 52 -2.90 -0.66 19.19
CA ARG A 52 -2.74 0.79 19.17
C ARG A 52 -4.09 1.45 19.43
N GLY A 53 -4.19 2.11 20.58
CA GLY A 53 -5.23 3.12 20.80
C GLY A 53 -4.83 4.45 20.14
N ASP A 54 -5.77 5.38 20.12
CA ASP A 54 -5.51 6.77 19.72
C ASP A 54 -4.42 7.43 20.58
N ASP A 55 -4.04 8.65 20.17
CA ASP A 55 -2.98 9.51 20.69
C ASP A 55 -2.58 9.33 22.17
N TYR A 56 -1.29 9.45 22.43
CA TYR A 56 -0.75 9.61 23.79
C TYR A 56 -1.11 10.99 24.33
N ASN A 57 -1.01 11.18 25.66
CA ASN A 57 -1.30 12.46 26.32
C ASN A 57 -0.58 13.69 25.71
N ASN A 58 0.61 13.50 25.14
CA ASN A 58 1.45 14.56 24.60
C ASN A 58 2.09 14.22 23.23
N LEU A 59 1.62 13.17 22.56
CA LEU A 59 2.19 12.70 21.31
C LEU A 59 1.13 11.99 20.49
N SER A 60 1.07 12.24 19.18
CA SER A 60 0.12 11.52 18.33
C SER A 60 0.48 10.04 18.20
N GLY A 61 -0.53 9.18 17.96
CA GLY A 61 -0.34 7.80 17.53
C GLY A 61 0.06 7.66 16.05
N GLU A 62 -0.06 8.75 15.28
CA GLU A 62 0.20 8.77 13.85
C GLU A 62 1.71 8.78 13.52
N PRO A 63 2.12 8.17 12.39
CA PRO A 63 3.49 8.18 11.94
C PRO A 63 3.90 9.54 11.36
N LEU A 64 5.18 9.87 11.42
CA LEU A 64 5.73 11.00 10.69
C LEU A 64 5.68 10.74 9.18
N PHE A 65 6.10 9.55 8.76
CA PHE A 65 5.90 9.06 7.40
C PHE A 65 5.44 7.59 7.45
N PRO A 66 4.27 7.25 6.88
CA PRO A 66 3.74 5.90 6.92
C PRO A 66 4.53 4.96 5.98
N PHE A 67 4.40 3.66 6.23
CA PHE A 67 4.87 2.63 5.29
C PHE A 67 4.32 2.89 3.89
N GLY A 68 5.17 2.71 2.88
CA GLY A 68 4.82 2.93 1.48
C GLY A 68 4.71 4.40 1.11
N PHE A 69 5.02 5.37 1.99
CA PHE A 69 4.98 6.80 1.64
C PHE A 69 6.10 7.19 0.67
N GLY A 70 5.80 8.07 -0.27
CA GLY A 70 6.78 8.75 -1.09
C GLY A 70 6.09 9.70 -2.05
N LEU A 71 6.81 10.74 -2.48
CA LEU A 71 6.28 11.76 -3.37
C LEU A 71 6.83 11.59 -4.79
N SER A 72 6.24 12.34 -5.71
CA SER A 72 6.67 12.48 -7.10
C SER A 72 6.59 13.96 -7.49
N TYR A 73 7.31 14.36 -8.54
CA TYR A 73 7.12 15.67 -9.18
C TYR A 73 5.90 15.75 -10.09
N THR A 74 5.12 14.66 -10.18
CA THR A 74 3.81 14.64 -10.80
C THR A 74 2.76 14.08 -9.83
N GLN A 75 1.50 14.10 -10.22
CA GLN A 75 0.38 13.59 -9.43
C GLN A 75 -0.31 12.45 -10.16
N PHE A 76 -0.77 11.46 -9.41
CA PHE A 76 -1.48 10.31 -9.95
C PHE A 76 -2.89 10.21 -9.39
N GLU A 77 -3.87 10.02 -10.27
CA GLU A 77 -5.26 9.77 -9.91
C GLU A 77 -5.59 8.29 -10.05
N TYR A 78 -6.36 7.77 -9.09
CA TYR A 78 -6.79 6.38 -9.03
C TYR A 78 -8.30 6.35 -9.19
N THR A 79 -8.80 5.69 -10.23
CA THR A 79 -10.24 5.64 -10.54
C THR A 79 -10.67 4.25 -10.96
N ASN A 80 -11.99 4.03 -10.99
CA ASN A 80 -12.62 2.85 -11.57
C ASN A 80 -12.07 1.52 -11.03
N ILE A 81 -12.08 1.36 -9.70
CA ILE A 81 -11.79 0.06 -9.08
C ILE A 81 -12.91 -0.93 -9.38
N GLN A 82 -12.56 -2.13 -9.84
CA GLN A 82 -13.52 -3.17 -10.23
C GLN A 82 -13.01 -4.55 -9.86
N LEU A 83 -13.93 -5.43 -9.48
CA LEU A 83 -13.69 -6.85 -9.33
C LEU A 83 -14.37 -7.61 -10.46
N GLU A 84 -13.69 -8.63 -11.00
CA GLU A 84 -14.30 -9.56 -11.95
C GLU A 84 -15.51 -10.28 -11.33
N LYS A 85 -15.42 -10.61 -10.04
CA LYS A 85 -16.50 -11.19 -9.22
C LYS A 85 -16.47 -10.57 -7.83
N SER A 86 -17.64 -10.20 -7.29
CA SER A 86 -17.75 -9.73 -5.92
C SER A 86 -17.80 -10.86 -4.89
N THR A 87 -18.00 -12.10 -5.34
CA THR A 87 -18.11 -13.30 -4.50
C THR A 87 -17.31 -14.44 -5.12
N ILE A 88 -16.52 -15.14 -4.31
CA ILE A 88 -15.70 -16.31 -4.72
C ILE A 88 -15.73 -17.41 -3.67
N ALA A 89 -15.38 -18.63 -4.05
CA ALA A 89 -15.08 -19.70 -3.09
C ALA A 89 -13.69 -19.50 -2.44
N SER A 90 -13.46 -20.06 -1.25
CA SER A 90 -12.16 -19.96 -0.53
C SER A 90 -10.91 -20.40 -1.32
N ASN A 91 -11.06 -21.22 -2.37
CA ASN A 91 -9.96 -21.71 -3.21
C ASN A 91 -9.87 -21.03 -4.59
N GLU A 92 -10.73 -20.05 -4.86
CA GLU A 92 -10.79 -19.35 -6.14
C GLU A 92 -9.95 -18.06 -6.12
N SER A 93 -9.48 -17.62 -7.29
CA SER A 93 -8.82 -16.32 -7.46
C SER A 93 -9.72 -15.35 -8.20
N VAL A 94 -9.58 -14.06 -7.94
CA VAL A 94 -10.33 -13.01 -8.62
C VAL A 94 -9.42 -11.90 -9.13
N LYS A 95 -9.72 -11.34 -10.30
CA LYS A 95 -9.03 -10.14 -10.80
C LYS A 95 -9.63 -8.88 -10.22
N LEU A 96 -8.76 -8.06 -9.65
CA LEU A 96 -9.03 -6.70 -9.21
C LEU A 96 -8.36 -5.74 -10.19
N SER A 97 -9.11 -4.82 -10.79
CA SER A 97 -8.56 -3.81 -11.68
C SER A 97 -8.76 -2.39 -11.16
N VAL A 98 -7.83 -1.49 -11.46
CA VAL A 98 -7.92 -0.05 -11.17
C VAL A 98 -7.27 0.73 -12.31
N VAL A 99 -7.80 1.92 -12.62
CA VAL A 99 -7.21 2.82 -13.60
C VAL A 99 -6.33 3.84 -12.88
N ILE A 100 -5.09 3.98 -13.31
CA ILE A 100 -4.15 5.00 -12.82
C ILE A 100 -3.87 5.98 -13.94
N GLU A 101 -4.00 7.27 -13.65
CA GLU A 101 -3.70 8.36 -14.57
C GLU A 101 -2.61 9.26 -13.99
N ASN A 102 -1.65 9.64 -14.82
CA ASN A 102 -0.76 10.75 -14.47
C ASN A 102 -1.46 12.07 -14.85
N ILE A 103 -1.94 12.82 -13.86
CA ILE A 103 -2.70 14.05 -14.07
C ILE A 103 -1.84 15.31 -14.11
N GLY A 104 -0.52 15.18 -13.93
CA GLY A 104 0.41 16.32 -13.96
C GLY A 104 1.17 16.45 -15.28
N ASP A 105 1.99 17.50 -15.35
CA ASP A 105 2.71 17.91 -16.57
C ASP A 105 4.06 17.21 -16.77
N LYS A 106 4.48 16.34 -15.84
CA LYS A 106 5.75 15.63 -15.89
C LYS A 106 5.53 14.13 -15.99
N ALA A 107 6.37 13.44 -16.75
CA ALA A 107 6.46 11.99 -16.67
C ALA A 107 6.90 11.57 -15.26
N GLY A 108 6.40 10.44 -14.79
CA GLY A 108 6.74 9.94 -13.47
C GLY A 108 6.43 8.46 -13.32
N ALA A 109 6.91 7.89 -12.21
CA ALA A 109 6.60 6.53 -11.82
C ALA A 109 5.77 6.50 -10.54
N GLU A 110 4.77 5.63 -10.51
CA GLU A 110 3.91 5.38 -9.35
C GLU A 110 4.08 3.93 -8.90
N VAL A 111 4.03 3.70 -7.58
CA VAL A 111 4.01 2.36 -7.00
C VAL A 111 2.63 2.13 -6.39
N VAL A 112 1.78 1.48 -7.19
CA VAL A 112 0.40 1.13 -6.82
C VAL A 112 0.46 -0.01 -5.82
N GLN A 113 -0.09 0.20 -4.63
CA GLN A 113 -0.02 -0.77 -3.52
C GLN A 113 -1.41 -1.37 -3.25
N LEU A 114 -1.49 -2.70 -3.23
CA LEU A 114 -2.68 -3.45 -2.85
C LEU A 114 -2.52 -3.97 -1.42
N TYR A 115 -3.39 -3.49 -0.55
CA TYR A 115 -3.57 -3.95 0.82
C TYR A 115 -4.84 -4.78 0.93
N ILE A 116 -4.82 -5.76 1.83
CA ILE A 116 -6.01 -6.54 2.21
C ILE A 116 -6.24 -6.40 3.70
N GLN A 117 -7.50 -6.20 4.08
CA GLN A 117 -7.99 -6.31 5.44
C GLN A 117 -9.07 -7.39 5.48
N ASP A 118 -8.90 -8.32 6.39
CA ASP A 118 -9.93 -9.28 6.77
C ASP A 118 -10.86 -8.61 7.79
N GLU A 119 -12.12 -8.36 7.43
CA GLU A 119 -13.05 -7.56 8.23
C GLU A 119 -13.42 -8.26 9.55
N LEU A 120 -13.54 -9.58 9.53
CA LEU A 120 -13.86 -10.39 10.70
C LEU A 120 -13.20 -11.76 10.58
N ALA A 121 -12.30 -12.05 11.51
CA ALA A 121 -11.57 -13.30 11.57
C ALA A 121 -11.67 -13.96 12.94
N SER A 122 -11.49 -15.28 12.99
CA SER A 122 -11.50 -16.05 14.25
C SER A 122 -10.33 -15.70 15.19
N ILE A 123 -9.24 -15.16 14.63
CA ILE A 123 -8.05 -14.69 15.35
C ILE A 123 -7.72 -13.27 14.91
N ALA A 124 -7.25 -12.44 15.84
CA ALA A 124 -6.88 -11.07 15.56
C ALA A 124 -5.87 -10.95 14.40
N ARG A 125 -6.33 -10.35 13.30
CA ARG A 125 -5.56 -10.04 12.08
C ARG A 125 -4.97 -8.64 12.12
N PRO A 126 -3.94 -8.32 11.31
CA PRO A 126 -3.54 -6.95 11.07
C PRO A 126 -4.68 -6.08 10.51
N ILE A 127 -4.66 -4.78 10.80
CA ILE A 127 -5.67 -3.83 10.28
C ILE A 127 -5.66 -3.71 8.75
N ILE A 128 -4.48 -3.89 8.13
CA ILE A 128 -4.23 -4.02 6.70
C ILE A 128 -2.91 -4.77 6.51
N GLU A 129 -2.74 -5.47 5.39
CA GLU A 129 -1.51 -6.14 5.00
C GLU A 129 -1.20 -5.88 3.53
N LEU A 130 0.02 -5.46 3.19
CA LEU A 130 0.44 -5.37 1.79
C LEU A 130 0.50 -6.78 1.20
N LYS A 131 -0.25 -7.01 0.11
CA LYS A 131 -0.27 -8.32 -0.58
C LYS A 131 0.35 -8.26 -1.98
N ALA A 132 0.30 -7.11 -2.64
CA ALA A 132 0.94 -6.91 -3.92
C ALA A 132 1.26 -5.43 -4.13
N PHE A 133 2.22 -5.15 -5.02
CA PHE A 133 2.46 -3.81 -5.53
C PHE A 133 2.99 -3.91 -6.96
N THR A 134 2.81 -2.84 -7.73
CA THR A 134 3.44 -2.73 -9.05
C THR A 134 3.93 -1.31 -9.29
N ARG A 135 5.11 -1.20 -9.89
CA ARG A 135 5.62 0.08 -10.39
C ARG A 135 5.19 0.27 -11.83
N ILE A 136 4.67 1.45 -12.15
CA ILE A 136 4.34 1.85 -13.51
C ILE A 136 4.97 3.20 -13.82
N HIS A 137 5.29 3.42 -15.09
CA HIS A 137 5.75 4.70 -15.62
C HIS A 137 4.67 5.24 -16.54
N LEU A 138 4.31 6.50 -16.37
CA LEU A 138 3.29 7.17 -17.16
C LEU A 138 3.79 8.53 -17.62
N LYS A 139 3.60 8.81 -18.91
CA LYS A 139 3.74 10.17 -19.46
C LYS A 139 2.63 11.08 -18.91
N PRO A 140 2.76 12.41 -19.04
CA PRO A 140 1.68 13.34 -18.71
C PRO A 140 0.37 12.93 -19.39
N HIS A 141 -0.71 12.90 -18.62
CA HIS A 141 -2.08 12.54 -19.02
C HIS A 141 -2.24 11.11 -19.58
N GLU A 142 -1.24 10.24 -19.39
CA GLU A 142 -1.36 8.83 -19.74
C GLU A 142 -2.15 8.09 -18.67
N LYS A 143 -3.06 7.21 -19.10
CA LYS A 143 -3.83 6.29 -18.25
C LYS A 143 -3.38 4.86 -18.47
N LYS A 144 -3.36 4.06 -17.41
CA LYS A 144 -3.09 2.62 -17.47
C LYS A 144 -4.00 1.85 -16.52
N THR A 145 -4.60 0.78 -17.01
CA THR A 145 -5.33 -0.18 -16.17
C THR A 145 -4.34 -1.17 -15.57
N ILE A 146 -4.37 -1.27 -14.24
CA ILE A 146 -3.59 -2.22 -13.45
C ILE A 146 -4.51 -3.35 -13.02
N ILE A 147 -4.02 -4.58 -13.11
CA ILE A 147 -4.77 -5.79 -12.74
C ILE A 147 -3.94 -6.56 -11.72
N PHE A 148 -4.52 -6.79 -10.55
CA PHE A 148 -4.01 -7.69 -9.52
C PHE A 148 -4.81 -8.99 -9.54
N SER A 149 -4.11 -10.13 -9.42
CA SER A 149 -4.74 -11.42 -9.18
C SER A 149 -4.79 -11.67 -7.68
N VAL A 150 -5.97 -11.55 -7.07
CA VAL A 150 -6.17 -11.85 -5.66
C VAL A 150 -6.35 -13.35 -5.53
N THR A 151 -5.34 -14.02 -4.97
CA THR A 151 -5.30 -15.48 -4.82
C THR A 151 -5.68 -15.91 -3.40
N PRO A 152 -6.13 -17.16 -3.18
CA PRO A 152 -6.37 -17.72 -1.84
C PRO A 152 -5.20 -17.48 -0.87
N ASP A 153 -3.97 -17.58 -1.38
CA ASP A 153 -2.76 -17.35 -0.63
C ASP A 153 -2.66 -15.96 0.01
N MET A 154 -3.17 -14.93 -0.68
CA MET A 154 -3.20 -13.55 -0.18
C MET A 154 -4.26 -13.37 0.91
N LEU A 155 -5.35 -14.13 0.83
CA LEU A 155 -6.48 -14.10 1.76
C LEU A 155 -6.26 -15.00 2.98
N SER A 156 -5.28 -15.90 2.90
CA SER A 156 -5.08 -16.93 3.92
C SER A 156 -4.56 -16.41 5.27
N MET A 157 -4.91 -17.14 6.31
CA MET A 157 -4.39 -17.01 7.67
C MET A 157 -4.05 -18.38 8.27
N PHE A 158 -3.37 -18.36 9.41
CA PHE A 158 -3.21 -19.53 10.26
C PHE A 158 -4.28 -19.51 11.35
N ASP A 159 -4.99 -20.61 11.55
CA ASP A 159 -5.86 -20.79 12.71
C ASP A 159 -5.05 -21.03 14.00
N LYS A 160 -5.75 -21.30 15.10
CA LYS A 160 -5.17 -21.57 16.42
C LYS A 160 -4.32 -22.84 16.47
N ASP A 161 -4.54 -23.75 15.52
CA ASP A 161 -3.89 -25.04 15.39
C ASP A 161 -2.76 -24.99 14.33
N LEU A 162 -2.45 -23.79 13.81
CA LEU A 162 -1.45 -23.51 12.78
C LEU A 162 -1.75 -24.13 11.41
N ASN A 163 -3.02 -24.41 11.13
CA ASN A 163 -3.44 -24.77 9.77
C ASN A 163 -3.63 -23.51 8.94
N ARG A 164 -3.15 -23.53 7.70
CA ARG A 164 -3.38 -22.45 6.76
C ARG A 164 -4.74 -22.63 6.07
N LEU A 165 -5.60 -21.62 6.18
CA LEU A 165 -6.92 -21.61 5.55
C LEU A 165 -7.32 -20.21 5.06
N VAL A 166 -8.41 -20.15 4.30
CA VAL A 166 -9.14 -18.91 3.99
C VAL A 166 -10.51 -19.03 4.65
N GLU A 167 -10.78 -18.18 5.63
CA GLU A 167 -12.09 -18.13 6.30
C GLU A 167 -13.13 -17.49 5.37
N PRO A 168 -14.37 -18.02 5.31
CA PRO A 168 -15.48 -17.32 4.67
C PRO A 168 -15.74 -15.99 5.38
N GLY A 169 -15.93 -14.92 4.61
CA GLY A 169 -16.02 -13.58 5.19
C GLY A 169 -15.84 -12.48 4.15
N ILE A 170 -15.80 -11.25 4.65
CA ILE A 170 -15.59 -10.06 3.82
C ILE A 170 -14.13 -9.64 3.92
N PHE A 171 -13.49 -9.51 2.76
CA PHE A 171 -12.16 -8.95 2.61
C PHE A 171 -12.27 -7.56 1.97
N ASN A 172 -11.77 -6.53 2.66
CA ASN A 172 -11.60 -5.21 2.08
C ASN A 172 -10.30 -5.21 1.27
N LEU A 173 -10.41 -4.90 -0.02
CA LEU A 173 -9.28 -4.74 -0.93
C LEU A 173 -9.04 -3.24 -1.10
N LEU A 174 -7.91 -2.75 -0.60
CA LEU A 174 -7.59 -1.33 -0.55
C LEU A 174 -6.42 -1.04 -1.49
N ILE A 175 -6.60 -0.07 -2.38
CA ILE A 175 -5.55 0.38 -3.30
C ILE A 175 -5.16 1.81 -2.93
N GLY A 176 -3.87 2.04 -2.75
CA GLY A 176 -3.34 3.33 -2.36
C GLY A 176 -1.92 3.61 -2.87
N SER A 177 -1.47 4.83 -2.58
CA SER A 177 -0.08 5.27 -2.82
C SER A 177 0.79 5.13 -1.55
N SER A 178 0.19 4.85 -0.40
CA SER A 178 0.87 4.42 0.84
C SER A 178 -0.12 3.71 1.76
N SER A 179 0.34 3.17 2.90
CA SER A 179 -0.53 2.50 3.88
C SER A 179 -1.55 3.43 4.56
N LYS A 180 -1.37 4.76 4.47
CA LYS A 180 -2.30 5.78 4.99
C LYS A 180 -2.96 6.61 3.89
N ASP A 181 -2.57 6.38 2.64
CA ASP A 181 -3.07 7.12 1.47
C ASP A 181 -3.82 6.17 0.54
N ILE A 182 -4.93 5.64 1.05
CA ILE A 182 -5.84 4.75 0.33
C ILE A 182 -6.75 5.58 -0.56
N ARG A 183 -6.74 5.29 -1.86
CA ARG A 183 -7.45 6.07 -2.88
C ARG A 183 -8.69 5.38 -3.40
N GLN A 184 -8.70 4.05 -3.38
CA GLN A 184 -9.82 3.22 -3.83
C GLN A 184 -9.96 2.01 -2.91
N GLN A 185 -11.19 1.55 -2.70
CA GLN A 185 -11.48 0.34 -1.92
C GLN A 185 -12.69 -0.40 -2.48
N ILE A 186 -12.69 -1.72 -2.37
CA ILE A 186 -13.81 -2.57 -2.76
C ILE A 186 -13.89 -3.80 -1.86
N LYS A 187 -15.09 -4.32 -1.63
CA LYS A 187 -15.33 -5.51 -0.81
C LYS A 187 -15.41 -6.78 -1.67
N LEU A 188 -14.75 -7.84 -1.23
CA LEU A 188 -14.83 -9.19 -1.77
C LEU A 188 -15.45 -10.12 -0.72
N LEU A 189 -16.47 -10.88 -1.10
CA LEU A 189 -17.07 -11.91 -0.26
C LEU A 189 -16.46 -13.27 -0.59
N VAL A 190 -15.97 -13.99 0.42
CA VAL A 190 -15.51 -15.38 0.30
C VAL A 190 -16.53 -16.30 0.96
N GLN A 191 -16.89 -17.39 0.28
CA GLN A 191 -17.84 -18.42 0.73
C GLN A 191 -17.18 -19.80 0.85
#